data_AF-F0NP88-F1
#
_entry.id   AF-F0NP88-F1
#
_cell.length_a   1.000
_cell.length_b   1.000
_cell.length_c   1.000
_cell.angle_alpha   90.00
_cell.angle_beta   90.00
_cell.angle_gamma   90.00
#
_symmetry.space_group_name_H-M   'P 1'
#
loop_
_entity.id
_entity.type
_entity.pdbx_description
1 polymer ?
#
loop_
_entity_poly.entity_id
_entity_poly.type
_entity_poly.pdbx_seq_one_letter_code
_entity_poly.pdbx_strand_id
1 'polypeptide(L)' 'MIDPKLIIKLLEDRQRPRGSKIKDEDLKRLAKFGEENMKLLEVLGCWKMEGDIIYYKTGCLGNYFQE' A
#
# COMPACT_ATOMS: atom_id res chain seq x y z
N MET A 1 -7.85 16.32 6.58
CA MET A 1 -6.72 15.37 6.55
C MET A 1 -7.29 13.98 6.79
N ILE A 2 -7.01 13.00 5.94
CA ILE A 2 -7.54 11.63 6.12
C ILE A 2 -6.78 10.99 7.28
N ASP A 3 -7.48 10.31 8.19
CA ASP A 3 -6.87 9.59 9.31
C ASP A 3 -5.94 8.48 8.77
N PRO A 4 -4.63 8.51 9.11
CA PRO A 4 -3.71 7.45 8.74
C PRO A 4 -4.19 6.05 9.11
N LYS A 5 -4.85 5.88 10.27
CA LYS A 5 -5.38 4.57 10.71
C LYS A 5 -6.43 4.03 9.74
N LEU A 6 -7.24 4.92 9.15
CA LEU A 6 -8.25 4.54 8.16
C LEU A 6 -7.61 4.07 6.86
N ILE A 7 -6.54 4.74 6.42
CA ILE A 7 -5.76 4.33 5.23
C ILE A 7 -5.09 2.98 5.44
N ILE A 8 -4.50 2.75 6.61
CA ILE A 8 -3.79 1.51 6.89
C ILE A 8 -4.77 0.34 6.98
N LYS A 9 -5.92 0.54 7.63
CA LYS A 9 -7.00 -0.45 7.62
C LYS A 9 -7.46 -0.78 6.20
N LEU A 10 -7.58 0.22 5.31
CA LEU A 10 -7.87 -0.02 3.89
C LEU A 10 -6.78 -0.80 3.15
N LEU A 11 -5.52 -0.71 3.56
CA LEU A 11 -4.41 -1.48 2.97
C LEU A 11 -4.41 -2.93 3.46
N GLU A 12 -4.76 -3.17 4.72
CA GLU A 12 -4.78 -4.47 5.38
C GLU A 12 -6.02 -5.29 5.05
N ASP A 13 -7.20 -4.67 5.05
CA ASP A 13 -8.50 -5.34 4.80
C ASP A 13 -8.69 -5.77 3.33
N ARG A 14 -7.80 -5.33 2.42
CA ARG A 14 -7.82 -5.75 1.01
C ARG A 14 -7.58 -7.25 0.91
N GLN A 15 -8.63 -8.01 0.61
CA GLN A 15 -8.50 -9.41 0.23
C GLN A 15 -7.59 -9.52 -1.00
N ARG A 16 -6.43 -10.14 -0.80
CA ARG A 16 -5.52 -10.50 -1.88
C ARG A 16 -5.78 -11.95 -2.23
N PRO A 17 -5.97 -12.29 -3.53
CA PRO A 17 -5.99 -13.68 -3.94
C PRO A 17 -4.71 -14.37 -3.45
N ARG A 18 -4.86 -15.44 -2.68
CA ARG A 18 -3.74 -16.24 -2.15
C ARG A 18 -3.63 -17.50 -3.00
N GLY A 19 -2.41 -17.83 -3.43
CA GLY A 19 -2.12 -19.04 -4.19
C GLY A 19 -1.37 -18.78 -5.50
N SER A 20 -0.85 -19.83 -6.10
CA SER A 20 -0.07 -19.78 -7.35
C SER A 20 -0.93 -19.90 -8.61
N LYS A 21 -2.22 -20.21 -8.48
CA LYS A 21 -3.21 -20.26 -9.57
C LYS A 21 -4.28 -19.21 -9.31
N ILE A 22 -4.35 -18.20 -10.16
CA ILE A 22 -5.31 -17.10 -10.10
C ILE A 22 -5.88 -16.84 -11.50
N LYS A 23 -7.06 -16.22 -11.59
CA LYS A 23 -7.62 -15.82 -12.89
C LYS A 23 -6.94 -14.56 -13.42
N ASP A 24 -7.06 -14.30 -14.72
CA ASP A 24 -6.59 -13.05 -15.35
C ASP A 24 -7.17 -11.81 -14.66
N GLU A 25 -8.45 -11.84 -14.28
CA GLU A 25 -9.12 -10.77 -13.54
C GLU A 25 -8.49 -10.52 -12.17
N ASP A 26 -8.09 -11.58 -11.46
CA ASP A 26 -7.43 -11.49 -10.17
C ASP A 26 -6.03 -10.86 -10.31
N LEU A 27 -5.30 -11.20 -11.37
CA LEU A 27 -4.00 -10.60 -11.67
C LEU A 27 -4.13 -9.11 -11.98
N LYS A 28 -5.10 -8.72 -12.82
CA LYS A 28 -5.39 -7.30 -13.11
C LYS A 28 -5.78 -6.53 -11.85
N ARG A 29 -6.57 -7.15 -10.97
CA ARG A 29 -6.95 -6.58 -9.68
C ARG A 29 -5.75 -6.40 -8.75
N LEU A 30 -4.83 -7.36 -8.71
CA LEU A 30 -3.57 -7.26 -7.96
C LEU A 30 -2.70 -6.10 -8.46
N ALA A 31 -2.56 -5.94 -9.77
CA ALA A 31 -1.81 -4.83 -10.37
C ALA A 31 -2.41 -3.47 -9.96
N LYS A 32 -3.74 -3.33 -10.07
CA LYS A 32 -4.46 -2.12 -9.64
C LYS A 32 -4.28 -1.84 -8.15
N PHE A 33 -4.29 -2.87 -7.30
CA PHE A 33 -4.00 -2.70 -5.88
C PHE A 33 -2.57 -2.20 -5.64
N GLY A 34 -1.59 -2.65 -6.42
CA GLY A 34 -0.23 -2.13 -6.37
C GLY A 34 -0.19 -0.61 -6.60
N GLU A 35 -0.81 -0.13 -7.67
CA GLU A 35 -0.88 1.30 -7.99
C GLU A 35 -1.57 2.13 -6.90
N GLU A 36 -2.73 1.66 -6.42
CA GLU A 36 -3.47 2.34 -5.35
C GLU A 36 -2.68 2.35 -4.03
N ASN A 37 -2.00 1.26 -3.70
CA ASN A 37 -1.20 1.17 -2.48
C ASN A 37 -0.02 2.15 -2.52
N MET A 38 0.62 2.34 -3.68
CA MET A 38 1.67 3.36 -3.83
C MET A 38 1.15 4.76 -3.52
N LYS A 39 -0.03 5.13 -4.04
CA LYS A 39 -0.67 6.43 -3.75
C LYS A 39 -0.99 6.59 -2.26
N LEU A 40 -1.51 5.54 -1.62
CA LEU A 40 -1.82 5.58 -0.19
C LEU A 40 -0.56 5.72 0.66
N LEU A 41 0.53 5.04 0.30
CA LEU A 41 1.82 5.18 0.97
C LEU A 41 2.43 6.58 0.80
N GLU A 42 2.18 7.25 -0.33
CA GLU A 42 2.62 8.62 -0.57
C GLU A 42 1.84 9.60 0.34
N VAL A 43 0.51 9.43 0.44
CA VAL A 43 -0.36 10.21 1.35
C VAL A 43 0.05 10.03 2.82
N LEU A 44 0.48 8.82 3.20
CA LEU A 44 1.01 8.54 4.54
C LEU A 44 2.43 9.12 4.75
N GLY A 45 3.07 9.66 3.72
CA GLY A 45 4.46 10.11 3.77
C GLY A 45 5.44 8.97 4.06
N CYS A 46 5.07 7.74 3.71
CA CYS A 46 5.92 6.56 3.79
C CYS A 46 6.99 6.54 2.71
N TRP A 47 6.75 7.23 1.61
CA TRP A 47 7.75 7.44 0.59
C TRP A 47 7.54 8.77 -0.12
N LYS A 48 8.58 9.21 -0.84
CA LYS A 48 8.56 10.39 -1.70
C LYS A 48 9.53 10.20 -2.87
N MET A 49 9.31 10.99 -3.93
CA MET A 49 10.23 11.13 -5.05
C MET A 49 11.06 12.40 -4.90
N GLU A 50 12.35 12.35 -5.18
CA GLU A 50 13.17 13.52 -5.49
C GLU A 50 13.94 13.26 -6.78
N GLY A 51 13.49 13.90 -7.88
CA GLY A 51 13.95 13.54 -9.22
C GLY A 51 13.57 12.10 -9.56
N ASP A 52 14.57 11.27 -9.87
CA ASP A 52 14.40 9.85 -10.20
C ASP A 52 14.66 8.91 -8.99
N ILE A 53 14.88 9.48 -7.79
CA ILE A 53 15.20 8.72 -6.58
C ILE A 53 13.95 8.55 -5.71
N ILE A 54 13.65 7.31 -5.35
CA ILE A 54 12.64 6.95 -4.37
C ILE A 54 13.27 6.91 -2.98
N TYR A 55 12.74 7.73 -2.06
CA TYR A 55 13.04 7.62 -0.63
C TYR A 55 11.89 6.90 0.06
N TYR A 56 12.15 5.74 0.64
CA TYR A 56 11.15 4.92 1.34
C TYR A 56 11.52 4.75 2.83
N LYS A 57 10.57 4.97 3.74
CA LYS A 57 10.75 4.76 5.18
C LYS A 57 10.53 3.30 5.53
N THR A 58 11.60 2.59 5.87
CA THR A 58 11.52 1.22 6.41
C THR A 58 10.60 1.18 7.64
N GLY A 59 9.69 0.20 7.69
CA GLY A 59 8.77 0.03 8.81
C GLY A 59 7.64 1.07 8.90
N CYS A 60 7.43 1.90 7.87
CA CYS A 60 6.44 2.99 7.91
C CYS A 60 5.06 2.55 8.41
N LEU A 61 4.50 1.47 7.85
CA LEU A 61 3.18 0.97 8.27
C LEU A 61 3.21 0.30 9.65
N GLY A 62 4.31 -0.39 9.99
CA GLY A 62 4.44 -1.13 11.26
C GLY A 62 4.48 -0.24 12.49
N ASN A 63 4.92 1.01 12.35
CA ASN A 63 5.01 1.96 13.45
C ASN A 63 3.68 2.66 13.78
N TYR A 64 2.63 2.51 12.96
CA TYR A 64 1.34 3.18 13.19
C TYR A 64 0.43 2.47 14.20
N PHE A 65 0.67 1.17 14.45
CA PHE A 65 -0.05 0.36 15.42
C PHE A 65 0.80 -0.01 16.63
N GLN A 66 1.98 0.60 16.80
CA GLN A 66 2.71 0.48 18.05
C GLN A 66 1.90 1.19 19.15
N GLU A 67 1.39 0.41 20.10
CA GLU A 67 0.73 0.87 21.33
C GLU A 67 1.65 1.75 22.18
#